data_AF-A0A8C6S772-F1
#
_entry.id   AF-A0A8C6S772-F1
#
_cell.length_a   1.000
_cell.length_b   1.000
_cell.length_c   1.000
_cell.angle_alpha   90.00
_cell.angle_beta   90.00
_cell.angle_gamma   90.00
#
_symmetry.space_group_name_H-M   'P 1'
#
loop_
_entity.id
_entity.type
_entity.pdbx_description
1 polymer ?
#
loop_
_entity_poly.entity_id
_entity_poly.type
_entity_poly.pdbx_seq_one_letter_code
_entity_poly.pdbx_strand_id
1 'polypeptide(L)'
;MLGAEMLRRGLLAWVSRVGGILVLLCCSLSLLYVMTCSPPHSDETPMSHALPREGHNHASQGSTRQDIGTGTGGTGGVRDVPPKSGSPVGVQSYQALLQEREEQHRLHISSLKKQIAQLKEALQERSQQLKGVQESLKKGLTEGQEAGTRSHGGGEGQAAKSQLTDIQEFLKGQLSKAEVSSGNRFPSEYAVVPFESFTLQRVYQLEMGLTRHPEEKPVRRDKRDELVEVLELALQSLNTPATQQESRKTEGKAQSRKVYTPSDFMEGITRTERDKGTLYELNFRGEAAHEFKRLVLFRPFGPLMKVKNERVDTTSTPINIIVPLSRRTDKFKHFMHNFREVCVRQDGRVHLTVVYFGNDQINEVRSILENISREVSFKNYTLLQLNEEFSRGRGLDFGARAWKGGNVVLFFCDVDIYFTADFLNTCRLNTQQGKKVFYPVLFSQYNPALIYGSSEHIPPVEQQLVIKKDTGFWRDFGFGMTCQYRSDFINIGGFDIDIKGWGGEDVHLYRKYLHSNLLVVRAPSRGLFHLWHEKQCADELPPDQYRMCMQSKAMNEASHSQLGMLFFRHEIEAHLRKQNHQESPKKS
;
A
#
# COMPACT_ATOMS: atom_id res chain seq x y z
N MET A 1 -76.05 16.52 15.38
CA MET A 1 -74.59 16.40 15.21
C MET A 1 -74.28 16.06 13.76
N LEU A 2 -74.03 17.03 12.87
CA LEU A 2 -73.68 16.75 11.46
C LEU A 2 -72.81 17.86 10.80
N GLY A 3 -72.83 19.10 11.30
CA GLY A 3 -72.06 20.21 10.70
C GLY A 3 -70.55 20.25 11.01
N ALA A 4 -70.09 19.63 12.11
CA ALA A 4 -68.70 19.78 12.58
C ALA A 4 -67.68 18.90 11.83
N GLU A 5 -68.08 17.74 11.31
CA GLU A 5 -67.15 16.83 10.62
C GLU A 5 -66.83 17.23 9.19
N MET A 6 -67.76 17.90 8.48
CA MET A 6 -67.53 18.39 7.12
C MET A 6 -66.47 19.50 7.06
N LEU A 7 -66.52 20.49 7.97
CA LEU A 7 -65.51 21.56 8.01
C LEU A 7 -64.09 21.01 8.22
N ARG A 8 -63.93 19.99 9.08
CA ARG A 8 -62.61 19.45 9.44
C ARG A 8 -61.95 18.70 8.28
N ARG A 9 -62.74 18.02 7.44
CA ARG A 9 -62.23 17.35 6.22
C ARG A 9 -61.90 18.35 5.10
N GLY A 10 -62.70 19.41 4.95
CA GLY A 10 -62.43 20.50 4.00
C GLY A 10 -61.12 21.23 4.29
N LEU A 11 -60.85 21.56 5.55
CA LEU A 11 -59.64 22.28 5.96
C LEU A 11 -58.35 21.48 5.67
N LEU A 12 -58.35 20.18 5.95
CA LEU A 12 -57.20 19.29 5.69
C LEU A 12 -56.89 19.17 4.19
N ALA A 13 -57.93 19.04 3.35
CA ALA A 13 -57.76 19.03 1.90
C ALA A 13 -57.23 20.37 1.36
N TRP A 14 -57.65 21.49 1.97
CA TRP A 14 -57.16 22.82 1.60
C TRP A 14 -55.69 23.03 1.98
N VAL A 15 -55.30 22.69 3.21
CA VAL A 15 -53.89 22.76 3.67
C VAL A 15 -52.97 21.88 2.82
N SER A 16 -53.42 20.67 2.46
CA SER A 16 -52.64 19.79 1.56
C SER A 16 -52.44 20.40 0.17
N ARG A 17 -53.46 21.06 -0.40
CA ARG A 17 -53.36 21.73 -1.71
C ARG A 17 -52.46 22.97 -1.64
N VAL A 18 -52.59 23.79 -0.61
CA VAL A 18 -51.73 24.97 -0.40
C VAL A 18 -50.27 24.54 -0.20
N GLY A 19 -50.01 23.46 0.57
CA GLY A 19 -48.66 22.90 0.72
C GLY A 19 -48.07 22.40 -0.60
N GLY A 20 -48.85 21.69 -1.43
CA GLY A 20 -48.42 21.25 -2.75
C GLY A 20 -48.08 22.41 -3.71
N ILE A 21 -48.90 23.47 -3.69
CA ILE A 21 -48.65 24.70 -4.47
C ILE A 21 -47.37 25.39 -3.99
N LEU A 22 -47.15 25.49 -2.67
CA LEU A 22 -45.97 26.15 -2.11
C LEU A 22 -44.67 25.40 -2.49
N VAL A 23 -44.69 24.06 -2.43
CA VAL A 23 -43.55 23.22 -2.87
C VAL A 23 -43.27 23.40 -4.36
N LEU A 24 -44.31 23.40 -5.21
CA LEU A 24 -44.15 23.69 -6.64
C LEU A 24 -43.52 25.07 -6.87
N LEU A 25 -43.99 26.10 -6.18
CA LEU A 25 -43.46 27.46 -6.28
C LEU A 25 -41.98 27.55 -5.85
N CYS A 26 -41.60 26.90 -4.74
CA CYS A 26 -40.21 26.81 -4.31
C CYS A 26 -39.34 26.07 -5.33
N CYS A 27 -39.81 24.96 -5.90
CA CYS A 27 -39.08 24.23 -6.95
C CYS A 27 -38.92 25.08 -8.22
N SER A 28 -39.97 25.78 -8.65
CA SER A 28 -39.92 26.70 -9.80
C SER A 28 -38.95 27.85 -9.59
N LEU A 29 -38.94 28.48 -8.41
CA LEU A 29 -38.01 29.55 -8.06
C LEU A 29 -36.56 29.05 -7.96
N SER A 30 -36.35 27.83 -7.47
CA SER A 30 -35.03 27.19 -7.41
C SER A 30 -34.49 26.87 -8.80
N LEU A 31 -35.35 26.38 -9.71
CA LEU A 31 -35.01 26.17 -11.12
C LEU A 31 -34.70 27.49 -11.84
N LEU A 32 -35.52 28.53 -11.61
CA LEU A 32 -35.26 29.87 -12.14
C LEU A 32 -33.92 30.41 -11.65
N TYR A 33 -33.59 30.30 -10.36
CA TYR A 33 -32.30 30.71 -9.80
C TYR A 33 -31.12 30.00 -10.49
N VAL A 34 -31.20 28.67 -10.68
CA VAL A 34 -30.16 27.91 -11.40
C VAL A 34 -30.04 28.36 -12.87
N MET A 35 -31.16 28.65 -13.53
CA MET A 35 -31.19 29.11 -14.92
C MET A 35 -30.68 30.56 -15.10
N THR A 36 -30.92 31.45 -14.12
CA THR A 36 -30.52 32.87 -14.21
C THR A 36 -29.16 33.18 -13.60
N CYS A 37 -28.63 32.30 -12.73
CA CYS A 37 -27.33 32.50 -12.08
C CYS A 37 -26.23 31.56 -12.60
N SER A 38 -26.49 30.80 -13.66
CA SER A 38 -25.44 30.15 -14.45
C SER A 38 -24.72 31.22 -15.29
N PRO A 39 -23.38 31.34 -15.22
CA PRO A 39 -22.65 32.29 -16.05
C PRO A 39 -22.77 31.91 -17.54
N PRO A 40 -22.72 32.88 -18.47
CA PRO A 40 -22.88 32.60 -19.90
C PRO A 40 -21.76 31.69 -20.40
N HIS A 41 -22.13 30.64 -21.14
CA HIS A 41 -21.20 29.77 -21.84
C HIS A 41 -20.37 30.57 -22.85
N SER A 42 -19.05 30.56 -22.68
CA SER A 42 -18.11 30.72 -23.79
C SER A 42 -17.88 29.36 -24.43
N ASP A 43 -17.91 29.29 -25.77
CA ASP A 43 -17.65 28.07 -26.55
C ASP A 43 -16.16 27.67 -26.50
N GLU A 44 -15.73 27.03 -25.41
CA GLU A 44 -14.56 26.14 -25.40
C GLU A 44 -14.84 24.91 -24.52
N THR A 45 -14.61 23.71 -25.07
CA THR A 45 -14.82 22.43 -24.39
C THR A 45 -13.66 22.06 -23.45
N PRO A 46 -13.88 21.88 -22.14
CA PRO A 46 -12.91 21.29 -21.23
C PRO A 46 -13.34 19.86 -20.86
N MET A 47 -12.74 18.86 -21.50
CA MET A 47 -12.90 17.44 -21.15
C MET A 47 -12.09 17.09 -19.88
N SER A 48 -12.62 17.42 -18.70
CA SER A 48 -12.05 17.00 -17.41
C SER A 48 -12.75 15.74 -16.88
N HIS A 49 -12.18 14.56 -17.09
CA HIS A 49 -12.71 13.32 -16.53
C HIS A 49 -12.39 13.16 -15.05
N ALA A 50 -13.41 13.27 -14.19
CA ALA A 50 -13.37 12.82 -12.80
C ALA A 50 -14.67 12.11 -12.40
N LEU A 51 -14.54 10.83 -12.03
CA LEU A 51 -15.46 10.03 -11.20
C LEU A 51 -16.94 9.88 -11.64
N PRO A 52 -17.34 8.71 -12.16
CA PRO A 52 -18.71 8.24 -12.03
C PRO A 52 -18.93 7.62 -10.63
N ARG A 53 -19.95 8.09 -9.93
CA ARG A 53 -20.64 7.27 -8.91
C ARG A 53 -22.14 7.40 -9.12
N GLU A 54 -22.70 6.51 -9.91
CA GLU A 54 -24.15 6.33 -9.92
C GLU A 54 -24.61 5.90 -8.52
N GLY A 55 -25.72 6.50 -8.09
CA GLY A 55 -26.54 6.01 -7.00
C GLY A 55 -27.99 6.15 -7.44
N HIS A 56 -28.66 5.03 -7.71
CA HIS A 56 -30.08 5.03 -8.01
C HIS A 56 -30.88 4.38 -6.87
N ASN A 57 -31.68 5.25 -6.24
CA ASN A 57 -33.10 5.05 -5.91
C ASN A 57 -33.56 3.98 -4.89
N HIS A 58 -34.32 4.51 -3.91
CA HIS A 58 -35.50 3.92 -3.25
C HIS A 58 -35.34 2.69 -2.32
N ALA A 59 -36.20 2.48 -1.31
CA ALA A 59 -37.06 3.38 -0.53
C ALA A 59 -37.70 2.65 0.68
N SER A 60 -37.85 3.33 1.83
CA SER A 60 -38.83 3.05 2.91
C SER A 60 -38.67 1.70 3.65
N GLN A 61 -39.18 1.41 4.87
CA GLN A 61 -39.95 2.07 5.94
C GLN A 61 -39.23 1.71 7.28
N GLY A 62 -39.40 2.30 8.48
CA GLY A 62 -40.44 3.19 9.01
C GLY A 62 -41.28 2.50 10.11
N SER A 63 -40.91 2.63 11.40
CA SER A 63 -41.86 2.44 12.53
C SER A 63 -41.38 3.04 13.88
N THR A 64 -42.37 3.50 14.63
CA THR A 64 -42.50 4.12 15.98
C THR A 64 -41.80 3.43 17.18
N ARG A 65 -41.80 3.91 18.44
CA ARG A 65 -41.92 5.22 19.18
C ARG A 65 -42.38 4.91 20.62
N GLN A 66 -41.72 5.40 21.69
CA GLN A 66 -42.37 6.01 22.89
C GLN A 66 -41.40 6.51 23.97
N ASP A 67 -41.89 7.48 24.76
CA ASP A 67 -41.17 8.40 25.65
C ASP A 67 -41.41 8.12 27.16
N ILE A 68 -40.40 8.31 28.03
CA ILE A 68 -40.43 8.79 29.45
C ILE A 68 -39.00 9.34 29.77
N GLY A 69 -38.74 10.41 30.55
CA GLY A 69 -39.65 11.38 31.17
C GLY A 69 -39.08 12.27 32.31
N THR A 70 -37.99 13.03 32.07
CA THR A 70 -37.60 14.32 32.74
C THR A 70 -37.26 14.42 34.25
N GLY A 71 -36.30 15.31 34.59
CA GLY A 71 -36.02 15.74 35.99
C GLY A 71 -34.78 16.63 36.20
N THR A 72 -34.93 17.95 35.98
CA THR A 72 -34.31 19.13 36.65
C THR A 72 -33.28 18.92 37.79
N GLY A 73 -32.21 19.71 38.00
CA GLY A 73 -31.85 21.05 37.50
C GLY A 73 -31.93 22.12 38.62
N GLY A 74 -30.82 22.76 39.02
CA GLY A 74 -30.84 23.87 39.99
C GLY A 74 -29.48 24.26 40.61
N THR A 75 -29.00 25.47 40.30
CA THR A 75 -27.84 26.15 40.90
C THR A 75 -28.28 27.29 41.84
N GLY A 76 -27.44 27.69 42.80
CA GLY A 76 -27.67 28.92 43.60
C GLY A 76 -26.65 29.10 44.73
N GLY A 77 -26.25 30.34 45.04
CA GLY A 77 -25.18 30.63 46.00
C GLY A 77 -25.39 31.83 46.95
N VAL A 78 -24.88 31.65 48.17
CA VAL A 78 -24.25 32.57 49.16
C VAL A 78 -24.80 33.99 49.45
N ARG A 79 -24.87 34.28 50.77
CA ARG A 79 -24.77 35.56 51.55
C ARG A 79 -26.05 35.96 52.32
N ASP A 80 -26.01 36.48 53.56
CA ASP A 80 -24.95 36.67 54.58
C ASP A 80 -25.57 36.94 56.00
N VAL A 81 -24.73 37.09 57.06
CA VAL A 81 -25.01 37.71 58.41
C VAL A 81 -25.74 36.84 59.49
N PRO A 82 -25.43 36.90 60.82
CA PRO A 82 -24.16 37.08 61.59
C PRO A 82 -23.89 35.94 62.63
N PRO A 83 -22.79 35.96 63.44
CA PRO A 83 -22.39 34.79 64.25
C PRO A 83 -22.75 34.83 65.75
N LYS A 84 -22.90 33.64 66.38
CA LYS A 84 -22.72 33.42 67.84
C LYS A 84 -22.02 32.09 68.17
N SER A 85 -20.84 32.19 68.78
CA SER A 85 -20.20 31.29 69.75
C SER A 85 -20.50 29.76 69.77
N GLY A 86 -19.53 28.98 69.29
CA GLY A 86 -18.86 27.93 70.10
C GLY A 86 -19.48 26.53 70.26
N SER A 87 -18.90 25.52 69.57
CA SER A 87 -18.62 24.16 70.10
C SER A 87 -17.84 23.30 69.07
N PRO A 88 -17.02 22.32 69.51
CA PRO A 88 -16.07 21.61 68.64
C PRO A 88 -16.67 20.37 67.93
N VAL A 89 -17.48 20.57 66.89
CA VAL A 89 -18.16 19.46 66.17
C VAL A 89 -17.61 19.22 64.74
N GLY A 90 -16.91 20.18 64.15
CA GLY A 90 -16.53 20.14 62.72
C GLY A 90 -15.53 19.05 62.31
N VAL A 91 -14.58 18.70 63.17
CA VAL A 91 -13.46 17.80 62.78
C VAL A 91 -13.92 16.34 62.65
N GLN A 92 -14.69 15.83 63.62
CA GLN A 92 -15.19 14.44 63.57
C GLN A 92 -16.20 14.23 62.43
N SER A 93 -17.06 15.21 62.14
CA SER A 93 -18.03 15.13 61.04
C SER A 93 -17.35 15.07 59.67
N TYR A 94 -16.33 15.90 59.43
CA TYR A 94 -15.59 15.87 58.17
C TYR A 94 -14.78 14.57 57.99
N GLN A 95 -14.19 14.07 59.08
CA GLN A 95 -13.40 12.84 59.07
C GLN A 95 -14.27 11.59 58.84
N ALA A 96 -15.49 11.56 59.37
CA ALA A 96 -16.48 10.51 59.07
C ALA A 96 -16.90 10.51 57.58
N LEU A 97 -17.18 11.68 57.00
CA LEU A 97 -17.53 11.82 55.57
C LEU A 97 -16.39 11.39 54.63
N LEU A 98 -15.13 11.61 55.03
CA LEU A 98 -13.96 11.10 54.30
C LEU A 98 -13.87 9.57 54.37
N GLN A 99 -14.04 8.97 55.55
CA GLN A 99 -14.06 7.51 55.70
C GLN A 99 -15.18 6.85 54.90
N GLU A 100 -16.39 7.44 54.90
CA GLU A 100 -17.52 6.94 54.11
C GLU A 100 -17.21 6.96 52.60
N ARG A 101 -16.60 8.05 52.10
CA ARG A 101 -16.17 8.13 50.70
C ARG A 101 -15.05 7.14 50.37
N GLU A 102 -14.06 6.97 51.24
CA GLU A 102 -13.00 5.97 51.07
C GLU A 102 -13.56 4.54 51.03
N GLU A 103 -14.56 4.24 51.88
CA GLU A 103 -15.23 2.94 51.90
C GLU A 103 -16.06 2.70 50.64
N GLN A 104 -16.83 3.70 50.18
CA GLN A 104 -17.54 3.64 48.89
C GLN A 104 -16.57 3.42 47.72
N HIS A 105 -15.44 4.12 47.69
CA HIS A 105 -14.39 3.92 46.68
C HIS A 105 -13.78 2.51 46.77
N ARG A 106 -13.51 2.00 47.98
CA ARG A 106 -12.99 0.65 48.22
C ARG A 106 -13.95 -0.43 47.70
N LEU A 107 -15.25 -0.27 47.95
CA LEU A 107 -16.29 -1.18 47.46
C LEU A 107 -16.40 -1.12 45.93
N HIS A 108 -16.36 0.08 45.33
CA HIS A 108 -16.39 0.25 43.88
C HIS A 108 -15.16 -0.40 43.20
N ILE A 109 -13.96 -0.19 43.75
CA ILE A 109 -12.71 -0.84 43.28
C ILE A 109 -12.81 -2.37 43.40
N SER A 110 -13.41 -2.90 44.47
CA SER A 110 -13.63 -4.34 44.64
C SER A 110 -14.59 -4.91 43.58
N SER A 111 -15.68 -4.20 43.30
CA SER A 111 -16.63 -4.55 42.23
C SER A 111 -15.98 -4.56 40.86
N LEU A 112 -15.23 -3.50 40.51
CA LEU A 112 -14.49 -3.41 39.25
C LEU A 112 -13.42 -4.52 39.12
N LYS A 113 -12.69 -4.83 40.19
CA LYS A 113 -11.74 -5.96 40.20
C LYS A 113 -12.43 -7.30 39.91
N LYS A 114 -13.62 -7.53 40.48
CA LYS A 114 -14.41 -8.74 40.22
C LYS A 114 -14.90 -8.80 38.77
N GLN A 115 -15.40 -7.70 38.23
CA GLN A 115 -15.80 -7.60 36.81
C GLN A 115 -14.62 -7.83 35.86
N ILE A 116 -13.44 -7.26 36.16
CA ILE A 116 -12.22 -7.48 35.36
C ILE A 116 -11.76 -8.95 35.43
N ALA A 117 -11.89 -9.62 36.58
CA ALA A 117 -11.59 -11.04 36.71
C ALA A 117 -12.52 -11.89 35.84
N GLN A 118 -13.84 -11.67 35.95
CA GLN A 118 -14.86 -12.38 35.15
C GLN A 118 -14.69 -12.14 33.64
N LEU A 119 -14.40 -10.89 33.24
CA LEU A 119 -14.13 -10.55 31.84
C LEU A 119 -12.85 -11.22 31.30
N LYS A 120 -11.80 -11.34 32.12
CA LYS A 120 -10.57 -12.06 31.74
C LYS A 120 -10.81 -13.56 31.60
N GLU A 121 -11.57 -14.15 32.53
CA GLU A 121 -11.92 -15.57 32.51
C GLU A 121 -12.77 -15.91 31.28
N ALA A 122 -13.81 -15.11 30.99
CA ALA A 122 -14.61 -15.24 29.77
C ALA A 122 -13.78 -15.03 28.48
N LEU A 123 -12.82 -14.09 28.47
CA LEU A 123 -11.89 -13.92 27.34
C LEU A 123 -10.98 -15.13 27.15
N GLN A 124 -10.50 -15.72 28.25
CA GLN A 124 -9.63 -16.89 28.23
C GLN A 124 -10.39 -18.14 27.76
N GLU A 125 -11.62 -18.34 28.23
CA GLU A 125 -12.51 -19.41 27.76
C GLU A 125 -12.82 -19.27 26.27
N ARG A 126 -13.22 -18.07 25.82
CA ARG A 126 -13.47 -17.81 24.39
C ARG A 126 -12.21 -17.96 23.53
N SER A 127 -11.04 -17.62 24.06
CA SER A 127 -9.75 -17.83 23.40
C SER A 127 -9.38 -19.33 23.31
N GLN A 128 -9.69 -20.12 24.34
CA GLN A 128 -9.52 -21.58 24.31
C GLN A 128 -10.49 -22.25 23.32
N GLN A 129 -11.75 -21.81 23.27
CA GLN A 129 -12.72 -22.25 22.26
C GLN A 129 -12.22 -21.93 20.83
N LEU A 130 -11.73 -20.70 20.60
CA LEU A 130 -11.12 -20.30 19.32
C LEU A 130 -9.88 -21.13 18.97
N LYS A 131 -9.03 -21.49 19.95
CA LYS A 131 -7.89 -22.40 19.72
C LYS A 131 -8.34 -23.82 19.36
N GLY A 132 -9.36 -24.37 20.03
CA GLY A 132 -9.93 -25.68 19.69
C GLY A 132 -10.56 -25.72 18.29
N VAL A 133 -11.19 -24.62 17.88
CA VAL A 133 -11.65 -24.39 16.50
C VAL A 133 -10.47 -24.30 15.53
N GLN A 134 -9.39 -23.60 15.89
CA GLN A 134 -8.17 -23.45 15.07
C GLN A 134 -7.42 -24.78 14.88
N GLU A 135 -7.36 -25.65 15.89
CA GLU A 135 -6.79 -27.00 15.77
C GLU A 135 -7.66 -27.94 14.93
N SER A 136 -8.98 -27.84 15.07
CA SER A 136 -9.93 -28.59 14.22
C SER A 136 -9.87 -28.13 12.76
N LEU A 137 -9.72 -26.82 12.51
CA LEU A 137 -9.46 -26.25 11.18
C LEU A 137 -8.13 -26.72 10.60
N LYS A 138 -7.06 -26.82 11.41
CA LYS A 138 -5.77 -27.37 10.98
C LYS A 138 -5.89 -28.83 10.51
N LYS A 139 -6.61 -29.69 11.26
CA LYS A 139 -6.83 -31.10 10.87
C LYS A 139 -7.71 -31.24 9.61
N GLY A 140 -8.83 -30.51 9.55
CA GLY A 140 -9.76 -30.57 8.42
C GLY A 140 -9.24 -30.01 7.09
N LEU A 141 -8.04 -29.40 7.08
CA LEU A 141 -7.35 -28.94 5.86
C LEU A 141 -6.22 -29.87 5.41
N THR A 142 -5.81 -30.85 6.22
CA THR A 142 -4.77 -31.83 5.86
C THR A 142 -5.31 -33.15 5.32
N GLU A 143 -6.58 -33.50 5.61
CA GLU A 143 -7.16 -34.81 5.26
C GLU A 143 -8.17 -34.72 4.09
N GLY A 144 -7.90 -33.86 3.12
CA GLY A 144 -8.76 -33.59 1.96
C GLY A 144 -8.76 -34.66 0.86
N GLN A 145 -8.45 -35.93 1.17
CA GLN A 145 -8.41 -37.00 0.17
C GLN A 145 -8.48 -38.43 0.76
N GLU A 146 -9.60 -38.83 1.37
CA GLU A 146 -10.17 -40.19 1.30
C GLU A 146 -11.58 -40.25 1.94
N ALA A 147 -12.31 -41.35 1.73
CA ALA A 147 -13.77 -41.35 1.75
C ALA A 147 -14.44 -41.80 3.07
N GLY A 148 -15.62 -41.23 3.34
CA GLY A 148 -16.82 -42.05 3.55
C GLY A 148 -17.25 -42.47 4.97
N THR A 149 -18.51 -42.11 5.27
CA THR A 149 -19.50 -42.95 6.00
C THR A 149 -19.67 -42.77 7.53
N ARG A 150 -20.74 -42.04 7.88
CA ARG A 150 -21.70 -42.20 9.01
C ARG A 150 -21.20 -42.42 10.46
N SER A 151 -21.70 -41.54 11.35
CA SER A 151 -22.31 -41.96 12.63
C SER A 151 -23.37 -40.94 13.09
N HIS A 152 -24.47 -41.43 13.70
CA HIS A 152 -25.58 -40.62 14.24
C HIS A 152 -25.36 -40.33 15.75
N GLY A 153 -25.75 -39.13 16.21
CA GLY A 153 -25.96 -38.86 17.64
C GLY A 153 -25.80 -37.40 18.06
N GLY A 154 -26.80 -36.85 18.77
CA GLY A 154 -26.72 -35.58 19.51
C GLY A 154 -27.20 -34.32 18.76
N GLY A 155 -28.46 -33.91 19.01
CA GLY A 155 -29.10 -32.78 18.31
C GLY A 155 -28.48 -31.39 18.57
N GLU A 156 -27.89 -31.15 19.75
CA GLU A 156 -27.22 -29.87 20.04
C GLU A 156 -25.84 -29.77 19.37
N GLY A 157 -25.12 -30.89 19.27
CA GLY A 157 -23.84 -30.97 18.57
C GLY A 157 -23.95 -30.82 17.05
N GLN A 158 -25.13 -31.06 16.46
CA GLN A 158 -25.37 -30.87 15.03
C GLN A 158 -25.49 -29.39 14.64
N ALA A 159 -26.17 -28.55 15.45
CA ALA A 159 -26.26 -27.12 15.18
C ALA A 159 -24.87 -26.44 15.25
N ALA A 160 -24.08 -26.76 16.28
CA ALA A 160 -22.71 -26.25 16.40
C ALA A 160 -21.78 -26.76 15.29
N LYS A 161 -21.90 -28.03 14.86
CA LYS A 161 -21.16 -28.55 13.71
C LYS A 161 -21.58 -27.90 12.39
N SER A 162 -22.88 -27.66 12.19
CA SER A 162 -23.41 -26.94 11.01
C SER A 162 -22.82 -25.53 10.93
N GLN A 163 -22.90 -24.75 12.02
CA GLN A 163 -22.30 -23.41 12.06
C GLN A 163 -20.78 -23.44 11.82
N LEU A 164 -20.08 -24.46 12.32
CA LEU A 164 -18.65 -24.62 12.07
C LEU A 164 -18.35 -24.91 10.59
N THR A 165 -19.16 -25.75 9.92
CA THR A 165 -19.03 -26.01 8.49
C THR A 165 -19.38 -24.78 7.66
N ASP A 166 -20.44 -24.04 8.02
CA ASP A 166 -20.87 -22.82 7.34
C ASP A 166 -19.78 -21.74 7.40
N ILE A 167 -19.15 -21.56 8.58
CA ILE A 167 -17.98 -20.68 8.74
C ILE A 167 -16.81 -21.18 7.89
N GLN A 168 -16.48 -22.48 7.95
CA GLN A 168 -15.35 -23.02 7.20
C GLN A 168 -15.55 -22.91 5.68
N GLU A 169 -16.79 -23.06 5.19
CA GLU A 169 -17.16 -22.85 3.80
C GLU A 169 -17.10 -21.36 3.43
N PHE A 170 -17.59 -20.45 4.29
CA PHE A 170 -17.43 -19.01 4.09
C PHE A 170 -15.95 -18.60 3.97
N LEU A 171 -15.07 -19.07 4.86
CA LEU A 171 -13.63 -18.74 4.81
C LEU A 171 -12.96 -19.29 3.53
N LYS A 172 -13.31 -20.52 3.10
CA LYS A 172 -12.89 -21.08 1.79
C LYS A 172 -13.44 -20.27 0.61
N GLY A 173 -14.69 -19.79 0.73
CA GLY A 173 -15.36 -18.92 -0.25
C GLY A 173 -14.69 -17.55 -0.38
N GLN A 174 -14.16 -16.99 0.71
CA GLN A 174 -13.37 -15.76 0.66
C GLN A 174 -12.00 -16.00 0.01
N LEU A 175 -11.31 -17.09 0.38
CA LEU A 175 -10.01 -17.43 -0.20
C LEU A 175 -10.09 -17.70 -1.71
N SER A 176 -11.17 -18.32 -2.21
CA SER A 176 -11.36 -18.58 -3.64
C SER A 176 -11.76 -17.35 -4.47
N LYS A 177 -12.33 -16.32 -3.83
CA LYS A 177 -12.63 -15.01 -4.45
C LYS A 177 -11.45 -14.03 -4.37
N ALA A 178 -10.56 -14.21 -3.41
CA ALA A 178 -9.38 -13.38 -3.20
C ALA A 178 -8.33 -13.63 -4.29
N GLU A 179 -7.64 -12.58 -4.70
CA GLU A 179 -6.68 -12.65 -5.80
C GLU A 179 -5.32 -13.17 -5.29
N VAL A 180 -5.29 -14.49 -5.00
CA VAL A 180 -4.16 -15.19 -4.34
C VAL A 180 -3.40 -16.12 -5.29
N SER A 181 -4.10 -16.79 -6.21
CA SER A 181 -3.54 -17.82 -7.10
C SER A 181 -3.58 -17.47 -8.59
N SER A 182 -4.42 -16.51 -8.98
CA SER A 182 -4.66 -16.04 -10.34
C SER A 182 -5.07 -14.57 -10.32
N GLY A 183 -4.80 -13.84 -11.40
CA GLY A 183 -5.13 -12.41 -11.49
C GLY A 183 -6.62 -12.15 -11.76
N ASN A 184 -7.13 -11.04 -11.23
CA ASN A 184 -8.44 -10.50 -11.59
C ASN A 184 -8.31 -9.51 -12.75
N ARG A 185 -9.36 -9.42 -13.58
CA ARG A 185 -9.43 -8.41 -14.64
C ARG A 185 -9.95 -7.09 -14.06
N PHE A 186 -9.21 -6.01 -14.28
CA PHE A 186 -9.57 -4.67 -13.80
C PHE A 186 -9.82 -3.73 -14.99
N PRO A 187 -10.86 -2.86 -14.95
CA PRO A 187 -11.17 -1.97 -16.08
C PRO A 187 -10.07 -0.94 -16.33
N SER A 188 -9.40 -0.46 -15.27
CA SER A 188 -8.29 0.49 -15.30
C SER A 188 -7.42 0.37 -14.06
N GLU A 189 -6.28 1.04 -14.07
CA GLU A 189 -5.34 1.20 -12.95
C GLU A 189 -6.00 1.72 -11.66
N TYR A 190 -7.06 2.53 -11.77
CA TYR A 190 -7.76 3.11 -10.61
C TYR A 190 -8.60 2.10 -9.83
N ALA A 191 -8.86 0.91 -10.40
CA ALA A 191 -9.57 -0.17 -9.71
C ALA A 191 -8.62 -1.13 -8.95
N VAL A 192 -7.29 -0.95 -9.09
CA VAL A 192 -6.29 -1.83 -8.49
C VAL A 192 -6.02 -1.40 -7.06
N VAL A 193 -6.23 -2.31 -6.09
CA VAL A 193 -5.70 -2.13 -4.74
C VAL A 193 -4.22 -2.53 -4.76
N PRO A 194 -3.27 -1.62 -4.49
CA PRO A 194 -1.85 -1.95 -4.48
C PRO A 194 -1.48 -2.79 -3.25
N PHE A 195 -0.31 -3.42 -3.32
CA PHE A 195 0.33 -4.03 -2.15
C PHE A 195 1.16 -2.99 -1.39
N GLU A 196 1.17 -3.10 -0.07
CA GLU A 196 2.21 -2.55 0.79
C GLU A 196 3.40 -3.54 0.85
N SER A 197 4.59 -3.07 1.18
CA SER A 197 5.74 -3.95 1.47
C SER A 197 6.30 -3.70 2.87
N PHE A 198 6.88 -4.73 3.49
CA PHE A 198 7.36 -4.65 4.87
C PHE A 198 8.59 -5.52 5.14
N THR A 199 9.25 -5.17 6.25
CA THR A 199 10.40 -5.87 6.87
C THR A 199 10.09 -6.09 8.35
N LEU A 200 11.01 -6.68 9.11
CA LEU A 200 10.92 -6.73 10.58
C LEU A 200 10.77 -5.35 11.24
N GLN A 201 11.27 -4.29 10.60
CA GLN A 201 11.44 -2.97 11.25
C GLN A 201 10.55 -1.86 10.67
N ARG A 202 10.18 -1.98 9.39
CA ARG A 202 9.54 -0.93 8.58
C ARG A 202 8.43 -1.46 7.70
N VAL A 203 7.41 -0.64 7.52
CA VAL A 203 6.36 -0.79 6.50
C VAL A 203 6.50 0.36 5.50
N TYR A 204 6.27 0.07 4.22
CA TYR A 204 6.28 1.01 3.11
C TYR A 204 4.91 0.97 2.44
N GLN A 205 4.27 2.13 2.29
CA GLN A 205 2.87 2.27 1.86
C GLN A 205 2.73 3.32 0.76
N LEU A 206 1.74 3.18 -0.11
CA LEU A 206 1.41 4.16 -1.16
C LEU A 206 0.31 5.13 -0.70
N GLU A 207 -0.77 4.62 -0.11
CA GLU A 207 -1.83 5.44 0.49
C GLU A 207 -1.35 6.06 1.82
N MET A 208 -0.69 7.21 1.75
CA MET A 208 -0.10 7.88 2.92
C MET A 208 -0.89 9.10 3.44
N GLY A 209 -2.16 9.26 3.03
CA GLY A 209 -3.02 10.38 3.43
C GLY A 209 -2.39 11.77 3.20
N LEU A 210 -2.62 12.69 4.15
CA LEU A 210 -2.07 14.05 4.13
C LEU A 210 -0.65 14.14 4.72
N THR A 211 -0.23 13.18 5.56
CA THR A 211 1.04 13.24 6.29
C THR A 211 2.22 12.74 5.45
N ARG A 212 2.01 11.81 4.52
CA ARG A 212 2.99 11.30 3.54
C ARG A 212 4.33 10.88 4.14
N HIS A 213 4.35 9.75 4.87
CA HIS A 213 5.56 9.08 5.35
C HIS A 213 5.87 7.83 4.49
N PRO A 214 6.89 7.89 3.59
CA PRO A 214 7.20 6.77 2.68
C PRO A 214 7.70 5.51 3.40
N GLU A 215 8.38 5.68 4.53
CA GLU A 215 8.63 4.62 5.49
C GLU A 215 7.93 4.95 6.81
N GLU A 216 7.33 3.94 7.44
CA GLU A 216 6.88 4.03 8.82
C GLU A 216 7.47 2.86 9.62
N LYS A 217 7.79 3.10 10.89
CA LYS A 217 7.84 2.00 11.85
C LYS A 217 6.39 1.63 12.17
N PRO A 218 6.03 0.36 12.39
CA PRO A 218 4.71 -0.01 12.86
C PRO A 218 4.52 0.47 14.33
N VAL A 219 4.24 1.76 14.49
CA VAL A 219 4.02 2.43 15.79
C VAL A 219 2.61 2.12 16.31
N ARG A 220 1.63 2.04 15.40
CA ARG A 220 0.26 1.65 15.72
C ARG A 220 0.25 0.20 16.22
N ARG A 221 -0.17 0.00 17.46
CA ARG A 221 -0.01 -1.26 18.19
C ARG A 221 -0.66 -2.45 17.47
N ASP A 222 -1.87 -2.28 16.96
CA ASP A 222 -2.60 -3.32 16.24
C ASP A 222 -1.88 -3.78 14.96
N LYS A 223 -1.44 -2.86 14.09
CA LYS A 223 -0.70 -3.21 12.85
C LYS A 223 0.63 -3.88 13.16
N ARG A 224 1.30 -3.49 14.25
CA ARG A 224 2.51 -4.16 14.72
C ARG A 224 2.23 -5.57 15.23
N ASP A 225 1.28 -5.70 16.14
CA ASP A 225 0.92 -6.96 16.79
C ASP A 225 0.38 -7.96 15.73
N GLU A 226 -0.30 -7.48 14.67
CA GLU A 226 -0.68 -8.26 13.48
C GLU A 226 0.52 -8.75 12.66
N LEU A 227 1.47 -7.88 12.28
CA LEU A 227 2.65 -8.30 11.51
C LEU A 227 3.54 -9.27 12.30
N VAL A 228 3.57 -9.15 13.63
CA VAL A 228 4.23 -10.13 14.52
C VAL A 228 3.51 -11.47 14.47
N GLU A 229 2.18 -11.52 14.63
CA GLU A 229 1.40 -12.77 14.54
C GLU A 229 1.58 -13.47 13.18
N VAL A 230 1.59 -12.69 12.09
CA VAL A 230 1.83 -13.19 10.72
C VAL A 230 3.24 -13.82 10.59
N LEU A 231 4.26 -13.17 11.14
CA LEU A 231 5.63 -13.69 11.15
C LEU A 231 5.79 -14.92 12.05
N GLU A 232 5.18 -14.93 13.23
CA GLU A 232 5.19 -16.07 14.16
C GLU A 232 4.53 -17.30 13.54
N LEU A 233 3.35 -17.15 12.92
CA LEU A 233 2.68 -18.25 12.21
C LEU A 233 3.51 -18.73 11.02
N ALA A 234 4.20 -17.84 10.31
CA ALA A 234 5.10 -18.20 9.22
C ALA A 234 6.29 -19.03 9.70
N LEU A 235 6.99 -18.58 10.75
CA LEU A 235 8.12 -19.28 11.36
C LEU A 235 7.69 -20.62 11.98
N GLN A 236 6.54 -20.68 12.67
CA GLN A 236 5.96 -21.93 13.14
C GLN A 236 5.69 -22.88 11.96
N SER A 237 5.08 -22.38 10.88
CA SER A 237 4.76 -23.18 9.70
C SER A 237 5.97 -23.69 8.92
N LEU A 238 7.11 -22.98 8.98
CA LEU A 238 8.39 -23.40 8.43
C LEU A 238 9.08 -24.45 9.31
N ASN A 239 9.06 -24.24 10.62
CA ASN A 239 9.79 -25.07 11.59
C ASN A 239 9.01 -26.30 12.10
N THR A 240 7.70 -26.37 11.86
CA THR A 240 6.90 -27.59 12.14
C THR A 240 7.34 -28.73 11.19
N PRO A 241 7.54 -29.97 11.67
CA PRO A 241 7.79 -31.12 10.81
C PRO A 241 6.63 -31.35 9.83
N ALA A 242 6.92 -31.81 8.61
CA ALA A 242 5.86 -32.21 7.70
C ALA A 242 5.16 -33.48 8.22
N THR A 243 3.85 -33.57 8.03
CA THR A 243 3.09 -34.81 8.26
C THR A 243 3.56 -35.92 7.30
N GLN A 244 3.36 -37.18 7.69
CA GLN A 244 4.00 -38.38 7.11
C GLN A 244 3.81 -38.60 5.60
N GLN A 245 2.93 -37.82 4.95
CA GLN A 245 2.63 -37.87 3.52
C GLN A 245 3.72 -37.24 2.63
N GLU A 246 4.45 -36.20 3.11
CA GLU A 246 5.57 -35.62 2.33
C GLU A 246 6.85 -36.48 2.44
N SER A 247 7.08 -37.12 3.59
CA SER A 247 8.28 -37.94 3.85
C SER A 247 8.42 -39.15 2.91
N ARG A 248 7.31 -39.68 2.36
CA ARG A 248 7.36 -40.79 1.37
C ARG A 248 7.97 -40.39 0.00
N LYS A 249 8.23 -39.10 -0.25
CA LYS A 249 8.94 -38.64 -1.46
C LYS A 249 10.41 -38.25 -1.21
N THR A 250 10.92 -38.40 0.02
CA THR A 250 12.28 -37.99 0.40
C THR A 250 13.05 -39.06 1.17
N GLU A 251 12.80 -40.34 0.88
CA GLU A 251 13.69 -41.44 1.28
C GLU A 251 15.00 -41.37 0.47
N GLY A 252 15.95 -40.54 0.92
CA GLY A 252 17.19 -40.36 0.15
C GLY A 252 18.21 -39.31 0.62
N LYS A 253 18.06 -38.68 1.80
CA LYS A 253 19.16 -38.06 2.59
C LYS A 253 18.61 -37.39 3.85
N ALA A 254 19.17 -37.74 5.01
CA ALA A 254 18.98 -37.00 6.25
C ALA A 254 19.82 -35.71 6.24
N GLN A 255 19.45 -34.73 5.41
CA GLN A 255 19.99 -33.38 5.52
C GLN A 255 19.31 -32.67 6.70
N SER A 256 20.10 -32.00 7.54
CA SER A 256 19.60 -31.22 8.67
C SER A 256 18.78 -30.04 8.17
N ARG A 257 17.45 -30.20 8.15
CA ARG A 257 16.52 -29.17 7.66
C ARG A 257 16.79 -27.85 8.37
N LYS A 258 17.07 -26.79 7.61
CA LYS A 258 17.29 -25.44 8.17
C LYS A 258 16.15 -25.04 9.11
N VAL A 259 16.53 -24.57 10.29
CA VAL A 259 15.63 -23.88 11.22
C VAL A 259 15.55 -22.42 10.79
N TYR A 260 14.35 -21.94 10.51
CA TYR A 260 14.10 -20.57 10.08
C TYR A 260 13.92 -19.65 11.28
N THR A 261 14.52 -18.47 11.20
CA THR A 261 14.56 -17.45 12.25
C THR A 261 14.05 -16.12 11.72
N PRO A 262 13.73 -15.12 12.57
CA PRO A 262 13.40 -13.78 12.10
C PRO A 262 14.48 -13.17 11.18
N SER A 263 15.76 -13.46 11.42
CA SER A 263 16.88 -13.03 10.56
C SER A 263 16.87 -13.62 9.14
N ASP A 264 16.14 -14.70 8.89
CA ASP A 264 15.98 -15.26 7.55
C ASP A 264 14.90 -14.52 6.74
N PHE A 265 14.02 -13.75 7.38
CA PHE A 265 12.98 -12.99 6.72
C PHE A 265 13.57 -11.78 5.96
N MET A 266 13.36 -11.76 4.64
CA MET A 266 13.86 -10.67 3.79
C MET A 266 12.83 -9.56 3.64
N GLU A 267 11.63 -9.95 3.26
CA GLU A 267 10.52 -9.05 3.00
C GLU A 267 9.20 -9.79 2.88
N GLY A 268 8.13 -9.05 3.17
CA GLY A 268 6.79 -9.43 2.82
C GLY A 268 6.09 -8.35 2.03
N ILE A 269 5.06 -8.76 1.30
CA ILE A 269 4.05 -7.86 0.72
C ILE A 269 2.68 -8.21 1.30
N THR A 270 1.83 -7.20 1.45
CA THR A 270 0.47 -7.37 1.96
C THR A 270 -0.53 -6.51 1.23
N ARG A 271 -1.76 -7.00 1.10
CA ARG A 271 -2.87 -6.28 0.45
C ARG A 271 -4.18 -6.67 1.11
N THR A 272 -5.00 -5.68 1.44
CA THR A 272 -6.34 -5.89 2.02
C THR A 272 -7.43 -5.62 0.99
N GLU A 273 -8.12 -6.67 0.55
CA GLU A 273 -9.35 -6.56 -0.23
C GLU A 273 -10.52 -6.37 0.74
N ARG A 274 -11.19 -5.21 0.70
CA ARG A 274 -12.14 -4.75 1.74
C ARG A 274 -13.34 -5.67 1.97
N ASP A 275 -13.67 -6.51 1.00
CA ASP A 275 -14.79 -7.45 0.97
C ASP A 275 -14.36 -8.92 1.19
N LYS A 276 -13.05 -9.20 1.29
CA LYS A 276 -12.51 -10.58 1.34
C LYS A 276 -11.53 -10.83 2.48
N GLY A 277 -10.67 -9.86 2.79
CA GLY A 277 -9.62 -9.98 3.80
C GLY A 277 -8.22 -9.58 3.29
N THR A 278 -7.20 -9.93 4.07
CA THR A 278 -5.81 -9.51 3.87
C THR A 278 -4.92 -10.67 3.42
N LEU A 279 -4.28 -10.51 2.27
CA LEU A 279 -3.24 -11.39 1.76
C LEU A 279 -1.88 -10.98 2.33
N TYR A 280 -1.05 -11.96 2.67
CA TYR A 280 0.36 -11.79 3.02
C TYR A 280 1.22 -12.78 2.23
N GLU A 281 2.21 -12.29 1.49
CA GLU A 281 3.29 -13.14 0.94
C GLU A 281 4.60 -12.79 1.64
N LEU A 282 5.24 -13.77 2.27
CA LEU A 282 6.49 -13.61 3.02
C LEU A 282 7.60 -14.41 2.34
N ASN A 283 8.75 -13.79 2.09
CA ASN A 283 9.92 -14.42 1.50
C ASN A 283 11.07 -14.51 2.53
N PHE A 284 11.61 -15.70 2.70
CA PHE A 284 12.74 -16.02 3.60
C PHE A 284 13.93 -16.58 2.80
N ARG A 285 15.15 -16.31 3.25
CA ARG A 285 16.38 -16.92 2.70
C ARG A 285 16.38 -18.43 2.97
N GLY A 286 16.66 -19.24 1.95
CA GLY A 286 16.79 -20.69 2.05
C GLY A 286 18.16 -21.13 2.58
N GLU A 287 18.55 -22.37 2.25
CA GLU A 287 19.87 -22.93 2.60
C GLU A 287 20.97 -22.44 1.65
N ALA A 288 20.67 -22.34 0.35
CA ALA A 288 21.57 -21.79 -0.67
C ALA A 288 21.28 -20.31 -0.98
N ALA A 289 22.28 -19.59 -1.51
CA ALA A 289 22.23 -18.14 -1.75
C ALA A 289 21.13 -17.66 -2.72
N HIS A 290 20.56 -18.55 -3.54
CA HIS A 290 19.51 -18.26 -4.52
C HIS A 290 18.24 -19.08 -4.31
N GLU A 291 18.18 -19.82 -3.20
CA GLU A 291 17.01 -20.52 -2.71
C GLU A 291 16.26 -19.66 -1.71
N PHE A 292 14.93 -19.68 -1.80
CA PHE A 292 14.05 -18.97 -0.89
C PHE A 292 12.90 -19.87 -0.44
N LYS A 293 12.30 -19.54 0.71
CA LYS A 293 10.98 -20.03 1.10
C LYS A 293 9.95 -18.94 0.97
N ARG A 294 8.86 -19.23 0.27
CA ARG A 294 7.69 -18.36 0.20
C ARG A 294 6.55 -18.95 1.01
N LEU A 295 6.04 -18.19 1.97
CA LEU A 295 4.77 -18.49 2.61
C LEU A 295 3.71 -17.51 2.13
N VAL A 296 2.54 -18.04 1.81
CA VAL A 296 1.35 -17.25 1.50
C VAL A 296 0.35 -17.53 2.62
N LEU A 297 0.01 -16.48 3.36
CA LEU A 297 -0.97 -16.50 4.44
C LEU A 297 -2.15 -15.58 4.06
N PHE A 298 -3.35 -15.94 4.46
CA PHE A 298 -4.56 -15.17 4.18
C PHE A 298 -5.35 -14.99 5.47
N ARG A 299 -5.68 -13.75 5.79
CA ARG A 299 -6.54 -13.34 6.89
C ARG A 299 -7.91 -12.94 6.32
N PRO A 300 -8.90 -13.84 6.24
CA PRO A 300 -10.29 -13.43 6.05
C PRO A 300 -10.76 -12.58 7.26
N PHE A 301 -12.06 -12.27 7.35
CA PHE A 301 -12.66 -11.68 8.57
C PHE A 301 -12.74 -12.68 9.73
N GLY A 302 -11.59 -13.24 10.12
CA GLY A 302 -11.44 -14.38 11.02
C GLY A 302 -9.96 -14.74 11.26
N PRO A 303 -9.65 -15.99 11.65
CA PRO A 303 -8.28 -16.39 11.98
C PRO A 303 -7.35 -16.40 10.76
N LEU A 304 -6.06 -16.16 10.99
CA LEU A 304 -5.04 -16.22 9.95
C LEU A 304 -4.85 -17.67 9.46
N MET A 305 -4.92 -17.86 8.14
CA MET A 305 -4.85 -19.17 7.47
C MET A 305 -3.56 -19.31 6.66
N LYS A 306 -2.95 -20.50 6.69
CA LYS A 306 -1.86 -20.87 5.76
C LYS A 306 -2.47 -21.30 4.42
N VAL A 307 -2.14 -20.59 3.35
CA VAL A 307 -2.55 -20.94 1.98
C VAL A 307 -1.48 -21.76 1.27
N LYS A 308 -0.21 -21.34 1.38
CA LYS A 308 0.90 -21.91 0.60
C LYS A 308 2.22 -21.88 1.37
N ASN A 309 3.07 -22.87 1.13
CA ASN A 309 4.47 -22.90 1.53
C ASN A 309 5.27 -23.52 0.37
N GLU A 310 6.16 -22.76 -0.24
CA GLU A 310 6.92 -23.17 -1.43
C GLU A 310 8.42 -22.97 -1.25
N ARG A 311 9.20 -23.90 -1.80
CA ARG A 311 10.62 -23.68 -2.12
C ARG A 311 10.68 -22.96 -3.47
N VAL A 312 11.34 -21.81 -3.52
CA VAL A 312 11.55 -21.03 -4.75
C VAL A 312 13.05 -20.99 -5.01
N ASP A 313 13.49 -21.71 -6.03
CA ASP A 313 14.87 -21.65 -6.51
C ASP A 313 14.95 -20.68 -7.69
N THR A 314 15.84 -19.69 -7.59
CA THR A 314 16.04 -18.67 -8.63
C THR A 314 17.35 -18.84 -9.39
N THR A 315 18.14 -19.87 -9.10
CA THR A 315 19.51 -20.08 -9.64
C THR A 315 19.53 -20.00 -11.16
N SER A 316 18.56 -20.62 -11.83
CA SER A 316 18.39 -20.64 -13.30
C SER A 316 17.49 -19.53 -13.86
N THR A 317 17.22 -18.46 -13.09
CA THR A 317 16.37 -17.33 -13.51
C THR A 317 17.21 -16.08 -13.78
N PRO A 318 17.85 -15.95 -14.96
CA PRO A 318 18.56 -14.73 -15.32
C PRO A 318 17.59 -13.57 -15.57
N ILE A 319 18.06 -12.34 -15.36
CA ILE A 319 17.36 -11.10 -15.72
C ILE A 319 18.04 -10.48 -16.94
N ASN A 320 17.28 -10.12 -17.97
CA ASN A 320 17.74 -9.21 -19.02
C ASN A 320 17.25 -7.79 -18.71
N ILE A 321 18.16 -6.91 -18.32
CA ILE A 321 17.85 -5.49 -18.08
C ILE A 321 17.90 -4.78 -19.44
N ILE A 322 16.79 -4.18 -19.85
CA ILE A 322 16.69 -3.43 -21.11
C ILE A 322 16.67 -1.94 -20.80
N VAL A 323 17.65 -1.21 -21.35
CA VAL A 323 17.84 0.23 -21.15
C VAL A 323 17.77 0.95 -22.50
N PRO A 324 16.72 1.72 -22.78
CA PRO A 324 16.66 2.61 -23.93
C PRO A 324 17.50 3.86 -23.64
N LEU A 325 18.32 4.31 -24.60
CA LEU A 325 19.27 5.40 -24.39
C LEU A 325 19.38 6.32 -25.61
N SER A 326 19.46 7.63 -25.38
CA SER A 326 19.88 8.61 -26.39
C SER A 326 20.52 9.81 -25.70
N ARG A 327 21.65 10.31 -26.23
CA ARG A 327 22.32 11.56 -25.80
C ARG A 327 22.49 11.74 -24.28
N ARG A 328 22.64 10.64 -23.53
CA ARG A 328 22.71 10.60 -22.05
C ARG A 328 23.92 9.80 -21.55
N THR A 329 25.05 9.89 -22.24
CA THR A 329 26.21 9.04 -21.92
C THR A 329 26.75 9.26 -20.50
N ASP A 330 26.67 10.46 -19.94
CA ASP A 330 27.08 10.70 -18.54
C ASP A 330 26.19 9.97 -17.52
N LYS A 331 24.87 9.98 -17.74
CA LYS A 331 23.94 9.16 -16.95
C LYS A 331 24.23 7.67 -17.14
N PHE A 332 24.57 7.26 -18.36
CA PHE A 332 24.97 5.88 -18.65
C PHE A 332 26.27 5.47 -17.93
N LYS A 333 27.25 6.36 -17.75
CA LYS A 333 28.45 6.10 -16.91
C LYS A 333 28.05 5.78 -15.46
N HIS A 334 27.15 6.58 -14.88
CA HIS A 334 26.64 6.35 -13.51
C HIS A 334 25.81 5.05 -13.41
N PHE A 335 24.91 4.79 -14.37
CA PHE A 335 24.18 3.53 -14.46
C PHE A 335 25.13 2.33 -14.52
N MET A 336 26.15 2.40 -15.36
CA MET A 336 27.12 1.32 -15.56
C MET A 336 28.02 1.10 -14.34
N HIS A 337 28.28 2.13 -13.54
CA HIS A 337 28.90 1.96 -12.22
C HIS A 337 28.02 1.11 -11.30
N ASN A 338 26.74 1.47 -11.13
CA ASN A 338 25.81 0.67 -10.33
C ASN A 338 25.67 -0.77 -10.88
N PHE A 339 25.54 -0.91 -12.20
CA PHE A 339 25.47 -2.21 -12.87
C PHE A 339 26.70 -3.08 -12.56
N ARG A 340 27.91 -2.51 -12.56
CA ARG A 340 29.14 -3.23 -12.20
C ARG A 340 29.10 -3.74 -10.76
N GLU A 341 28.74 -2.88 -9.82
CA GLU A 341 28.71 -3.24 -8.39
C GLU A 341 27.59 -4.24 -8.04
N VAL A 342 26.44 -4.15 -8.70
CA VAL A 342 25.25 -4.95 -8.37
C VAL A 342 25.10 -6.18 -9.28
N CYS A 343 25.07 -5.98 -10.59
CA CYS A 343 24.81 -7.08 -11.54
C CYS A 343 26.03 -7.98 -11.73
N VAL A 344 27.25 -7.42 -11.79
CA VAL A 344 28.47 -8.19 -12.05
C VAL A 344 29.09 -8.73 -10.76
N ARG A 345 29.28 -7.88 -9.74
CA ARG A 345 29.99 -8.26 -8.50
C ARG A 345 29.12 -8.97 -7.46
N GLN A 346 27.82 -8.71 -7.40
CA GLN A 346 26.93 -9.29 -6.37
C GLN A 346 26.00 -10.39 -6.92
N ASP A 347 25.29 -10.17 -8.02
CA ASP A 347 24.26 -11.11 -8.50
C ASP A 347 24.76 -12.15 -9.52
N GLY A 348 25.60 -11.75 -10.48
CA GLY A 348 26.21 -12.61 -11.50
C GLY A 348 25.26 -13.21 -12.56
N ARG A 349 23.94 -13.07 -12.42
CA ARG A 349 22.91 -13.73 -13.27
C ARG A 349 22.09 -12.71 -14.04
N VAL A 350 22.79 -11.75 -14.66
CA VAL A 350 22.20 -10.63 -15.41
C VAL A 350 22.78 -10.55 -16.81
N HIS A 351 21.93 -10.19 -17.77
CA HIS A 351 22.30 -9.70 -19.10
C HIS A 351 21.87 -8.24 -19.24
N LEU A 352 22.65 -7.44 -19.98
CA LEU A 352 22.32 -6.04 -20.28
C LEU A 352 22.03 -5.83 -21.76
N THR A 353 20.82 -5.39 -22.11
CA THR A 353 20.48 -4.96 -23.47
C THR A 353 20.37 -3.44 -23.51
N VAL A 354 21.33 -2.77 -24.14
CA VAL A 354 21.28 -1.32 -24.38
C VAL A 354 20.68 -1.08 -25.76
N VAL A 355 19.62 -0.29 -25.84
CA VAL A 355 18.98 0.10 -27.11
C VAL A 355 19.23 1.58 -27.35
N TYR A 356 20.21 1.88 -28.19
CA TYR A 356 20.69 3.23 -28.46
C TYR A 356 19.98 3.88 -29.65
N PHE A 357 19.53 5.12 -29.50
CA PHE A 357 18.86 5.89 -30.55
C PHE A 357 19.77 6.99 -31.11
N GLY A 358 19.90 7.00 -32.44
CA GLY A 358 20.72 7.94 -33.21
C GLY A 358 22.17 7.48 -33.40
N ASN A 359 23.00 8.38 -33.92
CA ASN A 359 24.42 8.15 -34.20
C ASN A 359 25.38 8.95 -33.31
N ASP A 360 24.89 10.02 -32.68
CA ASP A 360 25.67 10.81 -31.72
C ASP A 360 26.09 9.93 -30.54
N GLN A 361 27.29 10.11 -29.99
CA GLN A 361 27.80 9.44 -28.77
C GLN A 361 27.80 7.89 -28.74
N ILE A 362 27.32 7.16 -29.76
CA ILE A 362 27.29 5.68 -29.79
C ILE A 362 28.67 5.04 -29.56
N ASN A 363 29.74 5.67 -30.06
CA ASN A 363 31.11 5.19 -29.89
C ASN A 363 31.59 5.32 -28.43
N GLU A 364 31.10 6.32 -27.70
CA GLU A 364 31.38 6.49 -26.26
C GLU A 364 30.63 5.44 -25.43
N VAL A 365 29.34 5.21 -25.74
CA VAL A 365 28.54 4.12 -25.14
C VAL A 365 29.18 2.76 -25.38
N ARG A 366 29.66 2.49 -26.61
CA ARG A 366 30.41 1.27 -26.93
C ARG A 366 31.71 1.18 -26.12
N SER A 367 32.49 2.25 -26.03
CA SER A 367 33.72 2.28 -25.24
C SER A 367 33.47 2.01 -23.75
N ILE A 368 32.41 2.55 -23.16
CA ILE A 368 32.03 2.28 -21.75
C ILE A 368 31.74 0.78 -21.54
N LEU A 369 30.97 0.17 -22.44
CA LEU A 369 30.67 -1.26 -22.40
C LEU A 369 31.94 -2.12 -22.57
N GLU A 370 32.80 -1.78 -23.51
CA GLU A 370 34.09 -2.48 -23.77
C GLU A 370 35.09 -2.32 -22.62
N ASN A 371 35.14 -1.14 -21.97
CA ASN A 371 36.00 -0.90 -20.80
C ASN A 371 35.58 -1.79 -19.64
N ILE A 372 34.29 -1.80 -19.29
CA ILE A 372 33.76 -2.64 -18.21
C ILE A 372 33.90 -4.13 -18.57
N SER A 373 33.68 -4.50 -19.83
CA SER A 373 33.89 -5.88 -20.30
C SER A 373 35.33 -6.35 -20.09
N ARG A 374 36.32 -5.46 -20.28
CA ARG A 374 37.73 -5.74 -20.01
C ARG A 374 38.07 -5.73 -18.52
N GLU A 375 37.61 -4.72 -17.77
CA GLU A 375 37.91 -4.54 -16.33
C GLU A 375 37.39 -5.69 -15.45
N VAL A 376 36.16 -6.16 -15.70
CA VAL A 376 35.49 -7.16 -14.86
C VAL A 376 35.12 -8.44 -15.61
N SER A 377 35.72 -8.67 -16.80
CA SER A 377 35.50 -9.86 -17.64
C SER A 377 34.03 -10.15 -18.01
N PHE A 378 33.17 -9.13 -17.96
CA PHE A 378 31.73 -9.26 -18.19
C PHE A 378 31.40 -9.27 -19.69
N LYS A 379 30.76 -10.35 -20.18
CA LYS A 379 30.41 -10.52 -21.61
C LYS A 379 28.91 -10.63 -21.89
N ASN A 380 28.06 -10.60 -20.86
CA ASN A 380 26.61 -10.77 -21.00
C ASN A 380 25.92 -9.43 -21.30
N TYR A 381 26.25 -8.83 -22.44
CA TYR A 381 25.56 -7.63 -22.90
C TYR A 381 25.27 -7.67 -24.40
N THR A 382 24.39 -6.77 -24.84
CA THR A 382 24.04 -6.56 -26.24
C THR A 382 23.80 -5.07 -26.44
N LEU A 383 24.52 -4.47 -27.40
CA LEU A 383 24.29 -3.11 -27.86
C LEU A 383 23.51 -3.18 -29.16
N LEU A 384 22.31 -2.62 -29.15
CA LEU A 384 21.43 -2.48 -30.31
C LEU A 384 21.36 -1.00 -30.67
N GLN A 385 21.38 -0.67 -31.96
CA GLN A 385 21.29 0.70 -32.45
C GLN A 385 20.06 0.87 -33.34
N LEU A 386 19.29 1.94 -33.11
CA LEU A 386 18.16 2.38 -33.92
C LEU A 386 18.46 3.76 -34.46
N ASN A 387 18.42 3.93 -35.78
CA ASN A 387 18.60 5.24 -36.43
C ASN A 387 17.25 5.97 -36.55
N GLU A 388 16.58 6.13 -35.41
CA GLU A 388 15.24 6.71 -35.22
C GLU A 388 15.31 7.78 -34.12
N GLU A 389 14.31 8.66 -34.04
CA GLU A 389 14.13 9.53 -32.86
C GLU A 389 13.85 8.68 -31.61
N PHE A 390 14.25 9.19 -30.43
CA PHE A 390 14.10 8.46 -29.18
C PHE A 390 12.61 8.24 -28.82
N SER A 391 12.19 6.98 -28.77
CA SER A 391 10.94 6.56 -28.14
C SER A 391 11.20 5.45 -27.12
N ARG A 392 10.80 5.70 -25.88
CA ARG A 392 11.04 4.81 -24.74
C ARG A 392 10.38 3.44 -24.93
N GLY A 393 9.08 3.43 -25.21
CA GLY A 393 8.30 2.21 -25.46
C GLY A 393 8.82 1.43 -26.67
N ARG A 394 9.18 2.14 -27.76
CA ARG A 394 9.79 1.55 -28.96
C ARG A 394 11.11 0.84 -28.64
N GLY A 395 11.97 1.47 -27.84
CA GLY A 395 13.27 0.91 -27.47
C GLY A 395 13.16 -0.32 -26.56
N LEU A 396 12.27 -0.27 -25.57
CA LEU A 396 12.00 -1.40 -24.68
C LEU A 396 11.40 -2.60 -25.43
N ASP A 397 10.43 -2.36 -26.32
CA ASP A 397 9.84 -3.39 -27.17
C ASP A 397 10.87 -4.04 -28.10
N PHE A 398 11.68 -3.22 -28.78
CA PHE A 398 12.74 -3.69 -29.68
C PHE A 398 13.77 -4.55 -28.93
N GLY A 399 14.26 -4.09 -27.77
CA GLY A 399 15.18 -4.85 -26.92
C GLY A 399 14.59 -6.17 -26.42
N ALA A 400 13.31 -6.17 -26.03
CA ALA A 400 12.59 -7.37 -25.60
C ALA A 400 12.45 -8.40 -26.73
N ARG A 401 12.10 -7.95 -27.94
CA ARG A 401 11.94 -8.83 -29.11
C ARG A 401 13.27 -9.36 -29.63
N ALA A 402 14.32 -8.53 -29.65
CA ALA A 402 15.66 -8.89 -30.11
C ALA A 402 16.35 -9.99 -29.28
N TRP A 403 15.92 -10.22 -28.04
CA TRP A 403 16.43 -11.31 -27.21
C TRP A 403 16.20 -12.70 -27.83
N LYS A 404 17.29 -13.46 -27.99
CA LYS A 404 17.31 -14.81 -28.59
C LYS A 404 17.45 -15.96 -27.58
N GLY A 405 17.84 -15.68 -26.34
CA GLY A 405 18.12 -16.69 -25.30
C GLY A 405 16.88 -17.31 -24.65
N GLY A 406 15.86 -17.68 -25.43
CA GLY A 406 14.62 -18.29 -24.92
C GLY A 406 13.77 -17.36 -24.04
N ASN A 407 13.11 -17.93 -23.03
CA ASN A 407 12.33 -17.17 -22.06
C ASN A 407 13.21 -16.69 -20.89
N VAL A 408 13.06 -15.42 -20.51
CA VAL A 408 13.89 -14.73 -19.52
C VAL A 408 13.03 -13.73 -18.75
N VAL A 409 13.43 -13.35 -17.53
CA VAL A 409 12.82 -12.19 -16.84
C VAL A 409 13.39 -10.93 -17.47
N LEU A 410 12.54 -10.13 -18.10
CA LEU A 410 12.86 -8.78 -18.55
C LEU A 410 12.71 -7.83 -17.38
N PHE A 411 13.68 -6.92 -17.19
CA PHE A 411 13.51 -5.73 -16.37
C PHE A 411 13.61 -4.51 -17.29
N PHE A 412 12.50 -3.78 -17.44
CA PHE A 412 12.48 -2.51 -18.15
C PHE A 412 12.97 -1.40 -17.20
N CYS A 413 14.05 -0.72 -17.58
CA CYS A 413 14.80 0.15 -16.70
C CYS A 413 15.27 1.42 -17.43
N ASP A 414 15.08 2.58 -16.81
CA ASP A 414 15.58 3.84 -17.34
C ASP A 414 17.02 4.08 -16.86
N VAL A 415 17.81 4.85 -17.62
CA VAL A 415 19.24 5.06 -17.30
C VAL A 415 19.48 5.81 -15.98
N ASP A 416 18.50 6.59 -15.50
CA ASP A 416 18.58 7.34 -14.24
C ASP A 416 18.08 6.53 -13.01
N ILE A 417 17.89 5.22 -13.16
CA ILE A 417 17.49 4.31 -12.08
C ILE A 417 18.71 3.72 -11.37
N TYR A 418 18.72 3.85 -10.04
CA TYR A 418 19.61 3.10 -9.15
C TYR A 418 18.84 1.93 -8.54
N PHE A 419 19.47 0.76 -8.48
CA PHE A 419 18.85 -0.46 -7.94
C PHE A 419 19.87 -1.36 -7.22
N THR A 420 19.42 -2.14 -6.24
CA THR A 420 20.26 -3.02 -5.42
C THR A 420 20.18 -4.50 -5.82
N ALA A 421 21.08 -5.34 -5.30
CA ALA A 421 21.01 -6.80 -5.50
C ALA A 421 19.75 -7.43 -4.87
N ASP A 422 19.29 -6.90 -3.74
CA ASP A 422 18.01 -7.30 -3.13
C ASP A 422 16.84 -7.02 -4.07
N PHE A 423 16.82 -5.90 -4.78
CA PHE A 423 15.78 -5.62 -5.79
C PHE A 423 15.76 -6.64 -6.94
N LEU A 424 16.92 -7.10 -7.41
CA LEU A 424 16.98 -8.16 -8.42
C LEU A 424 16.37 -9.47 -7.91
N ASN A 425 16.50 -9.77 -6.62
CA ASN A 425 15.79 -10.89 -5.99
C ASN A 425 14.29 -10.60 -5.86
N THR A 426 13.88 -9.40 -5.42
CA THR A 426 12.46 -8.98 -5.39
C THR A 426 11.79 -9.15 -6.75
N CYS A 427 12.46 -8.78 -7.86
CA CYS A 427 11.95 -9.01 -9.21
C CYS A 427 11.72 -10.50 -9.50
N ARG A 428 12.75 -11.35 -9.35
CA ARG A 428 12.62 -12.81 -9.59
C ARG A 428 11.53 -13.44 -8.74
N LEU A 429 11.41 -13.00 -7.48
CA LEU A 429 10.43 -13.51 -6.54
C LEU A 429 8.99 -13.11 -6.94
N ASN A 430 8.76 -11.88 -7.39
CA ASN A 430 7.40 -11.40 -7.72
C ASN A 430 6.97 -11.67 -9.16
N THR A 431 7.86 -12.15 -10.04
CA THR A 431 7.52 -12.64 -11.38
C THR A 431 7.26 -14.14 -11.42
N GLN A 432 6.25 -14.58 -12.16
CA GLN A 432 6.03 -16.00 -12.45
C GLN A 432 5.39 -16.17 -13.83
N GLN A 433 6.05 -16.92 -14.72
CA GLN A 433 5.60 -17.12 -16.10
C GLN A 433 4.14 -17.57 -16.15
N GLY A 434 3.31 -16.88 -16.95
CA GLY A 434 1.90 -17.17 -17.14
C GLY A 434 1.02 -16.97 -15.90
N LYS A 435 1.54 -16.33 -14.82
CA LYS A 435 0.81 -16.16 -13.55
C LYS A 435 0.96 -14.80 -12.89
N LYS A 436 2.19 -14.23 -12.81
CA LYS A 436 2.48 -12.99 -12.08
C LYS A 436 3.42 -12.07 -12.86
N VAL A 437 3.07 -10.80 -12.94
CA VAL A 437 3.93 -9.69 -13.39
C VAL A 437 4.18 -8.73 -12.23
N PHE A 438 5.38 -8.16 -12.13
CA PHE A 438 5.78 -7.28 -11.04
C PHE A 438 6.02 -5.84 -11.52
N TYR A 439 5.20 -4.92 -11.02
CA TYR A 439 5.32 -3.47 -11.23
C TYR A 439 5.83 -2.80 -9.93
N PRO A 440 7.15 -2.79 -9.68
CA PRO A 440 7.72 -2.12 -8.52
C PRO A 440 7.41 -0.62 -8.54
N VAL A 441 6.97 -0.08 -7.41
CA VAL A 441 6.90 1.36 -7.19
C VAL A 441 8.24 1.81 -6.62
N LEU A 442 8.96 2.63 -7.38
CA LEU A 442 10.26 3.17 -6.98
C LEU A 442 10.16 4.38 -6.07
N PHE A 443 11.22 4.64 -5.33
CA PHE A 443 11.39 5.86 -4.56
C PHE A 443 12.04 6.94 -5.43
N SER A 444 11.36 8.06 -5.65
CA SER A 444 11.92 9.21 -6.37
C SER A 444 12.54 10.20 -5.40
N GLN A 445 13.83 10.47 -5.57
CA GLN A 445 14.54 11.46 -4.78
C GLN A 445 14.16 12.89 -5.20
N TYR A 446 14.17 13.80 -4.24
CA TYR A 446 14.08 15.24 -4.47
C TYR A 446 15.41 15.84 -4.94
N ASN A 447 15.38 17.12 -5.35
CA ASN A 447 16.55 17.87 -5.80
C ASN A 447 17.60 17.98 -4.68
N PRO A 448 18.77 17.31 -4.79
CA PRO A 448 19.74 17.28 -3.70
C PRO A 448 20.29 18.66 -3.35
N ALA A 449 20.33 19.61 -4.30
CA ALA A 449 20.74 20.99 -4.01
C ALA A 449 19.77 21.71 -3.05
N LEU A 450 18.47 21.36 -3.10
CA LEU A 450 17.46 21.88 -2.17
C LEU A 450 17.43 21.10 -0.85
N ILE A 451 17.67 19.79 -0.88
CA ILE A 451 17.65 18.95 0.33
C ILE A 451 18.87 19.18 1.24
N TYR A 452 20.06 19.35 0.65
CA TYR A 452 21.31 19.56 1.38
C TYR A 452 21.72 21.05 1.49
N GLY A 453 20.92 21.97 0.92
CA GLY A 453 21.06 23.42 1.06
C GLY A 453 22.23 24.08 0.31
N SER A 454 23.16 23.30 -0.23
CA SER A 454 24.24 23.75 -1.12
C SER A 454 24.66 22.61 -2.05
N SER A 455 25.00 22.93 -3.31
CA SER A 455 25.56 21.98 -4.27
C SER A 455 26.93 21.44 -3.85
N GLU A 456 27.67 22.17 -3.02
CA GLU A 456 28.99 21.75 -2.49
C GLU A 456 28.90 20.69 -1.39
N HIS A 457 27.72 20.53 -0.78
CA HIS A 457 27.50 19.67 0.39
C HIS A 457 26.62 18.44 0.07
N ILE A 458 26.42 18.14 -1.22
CA ILE A 458 25.68 16.95 -1.65
C ILE A 458 26.54 15.69 -1.37
N PRO A 459 26.09 14.75 -0.52
CA PRO A 459 26.86 13.55 -0.22
C PRO A 459 26.83 12.55 -1.40
N PRO A 460 27.74 11.54 -1.43
CA PRO A 460 27.73 10.49 -2.46
C PRO A 460 26.37 9.80 -2.60
N VAL A 461 26.05 9.32 -3.81
CA VAL A 461 24.73 8.76 -4.16
C VAL A 461 24.29 7.68 -3.16
N GLU A 462 25.20 6.81 -2.76
CA GLU A 462 24.99 5.70 -1.82
C GLU A 462 24.47 6.18 -0.46
N GLN A 463 24.89 7.37 -0.01
CA GLN A 463 24.44 8.00 1.23
C GLN A 463 23.09 8.73 1.06
N GLN A 464 22.71 9.07 -0.17
CA GLN A 464 21.42 9.68 -0.50
C GLN A 464 20.28 8.65 -0.62
N LEU A 465 20.56 7.34 -0.64
CA LEU A 465 19.58 6.24 -0.81
C LEU A 465 18.72 6.00 0.44
N VAL A 466 18.16 7.08 0.98
CA VAL A 466 17.38 7.12 2.21
C VAL A 466 15.91 7.35 1.86
N ILE A 467 15.04 6.43 2.29
CA ILE A 467 13.60 6.51 2.08
C ILE A 467 12.99 7.29 3.24
N LYS A 468 12.69 8.57 3.06
CA LYS A 468 12.01 9.42 4.05
C LYS A 468 11.17 10.51 3.37
N LYS A 469 10.27 11.13 4.13
CA LYS A 469 9.37 12.22 3.67
C LYS A 469 10.12 13.44 3.11
N ASP A 470 11.30 13.72 3.65
CA ASP A 470 12.17 14.87 3.37
C ASP A 470 13.23 14.59 2.29
N THR A 471 13.39 13.34 1.86
CA THR A 471 14.36 12.94 0.82
C THR A 471 13.70 12.53 -0.50
N GLY A 472 12.40 12.21 -0.49
CA GLY A 472 11.68 11.82 -1.70
C GLY A 472 10.25 11.33 -1.45
N PHE A 473 9.71 10.57 -2.40
CA PHE A 473 8.37 9.99 -2.35
C PHE A 473 8.25 8.70 -3.21
N TRP A 474 7.28 7.84 -2.92
CA TRP A 474 6.94 6.71 -3.79
C TRP A 474 6.23 7.19 -5.06
N ARG A 475 6.76 6.85 -6.24
CA ARG A 475 6.16 7.26 -7.54
C ARG A 475 5.02 6.31 -7.95
N ASP A 476 3.94 6.34 -7.19
CA ASP A 476 2.73 5.54 -7.38
C ASP A 476 1.97 5.78 -8.70
N PHE A 477 2.22 6.90 -9.37
CA PHE A 477 1.68 7.23 -10.70
C PHE A 477 2.52 6.75 -11.89
N GLY A 478 3.71 6.15 -11.68
CA GLY A 478 4.58 5.68 -12.77
C GLY A 478 4.53 4.16 -12.98
N PHE A 479 4.52 3.70 -14.23
CA PHE A 479 4.45 2.28 -14.59
C PHE A 479 5.65 1.81 -15.42
N GLY A 480 6.55 2.71 -15.81
CA GLY A 480 7.66 2.42 -16.72
C GLY A 480 8.66 1.35 -16.26
N MET A 481 8.80 1.12 -14.95
CA MET A 481 9.69 0.12 -14.37
C MET A 481 8.88 -1.14 -14.05
N THR A 482 9.21 -2.24 -14.72
CA THR A 482 8.46 -3.50 -14.60
C THR A 482 9.37 -4.70 -14.82
N CYS A 483 9.10 -5.76 -14.08
CA CYS A 483 9.71 -7.08 -14.20
C CYS A 483 8.66 -8.10 -14.66
N GLN A 484 8.93 -8.78 -15.77
CA GLN A 484 8.01 -9.71 -16.43
C GLN A 484 8.76 -10.81 -17.18
N TYR A 485 8.17 -11.98 -17.39
CA TYR A 485 8.73 -12.93 -18.35
C TYR A 485 8.54 -12.42 -19.79
N ARG A 486 9.55 -12.64 -20.64
CA ARG A 486 9.50 -12.28 -22.06
C ARG A 486 8.30 -12.92 -22.76
N SER A 487 7.99 -14.18 -22.48
CA SER A 487 6.82 -14.85 -23.04
C SER A 487 5.52 -14.12 -22.70
N ASP A 488 5.32 -13.73 -21.43
CA ASP A 488 4.14 -12.99 -21.00
C ASP A 488 4.03 -11.61 -21.68
N PHE A 489 5.15 -10.88 -21.80
CA PHE A 489 5.21 -9.61 -22.53
C PHE A 489 4.82 -9.74 -24.01
N ILE A 490 5.33 -10.76 -24.70
CA ILE A 490 4.97 -11.01 -26.11
C ILE A 490 3.50 -11.45 -26.23
N ASN A 491 3.00 -12.29 -25.31
CA ASN A 491 1.64 -12.82 -25.33
C ASN A 491 0.57 -11.74 -25.13
N ILE A 492 0.84 -10.69 -24.35
CA ILE A 492 -0.07 -9.53 -24.24
C ILE A 492 0.08 -8.50 -25.39
N GLY A 493 0.88 -8.82 -26.41
CA GLY A 493 1.14 -7.98 -27.58
C GLY A 493 2.32 -7.00 -27.44
N GLY A 494 2.84 -6.79 -26.23
CA GLY A 494 3.93 -5.84 -25.94
C GLY A 494 3.48 -4.38 -25.91
N PHE A 495 4.42 -3.45 -26.14
CA PHE A 495 4.08 -2.03 -26.24
C PHE A 495 3.25 -1.75 -27.49
N ASP A 496 2.45 -0.69 -27.41
CA ASP A 496 1.91 -0.04 -28.59
C ASP A 496 2.99 0.87 -29.19
N ILE A 497 3.43 0.56 -30.40
CA ILE A 497 4.54 1.24 -31.07
C ILE A 497 4.10 2.46 -31.88
N ASP A 498 2.79 2.67 -32.05
CA ASP A 498 2.24 3.85 -32.72
C ASP A 498 2.15 5.06 -31.78
N ILE A 499 2.31 4.83 -30.46
CA ILE A 499 2.50 5.90 -29.45
C ILE A 499 3.85 6.57 -29.67
N LYS A 500 3.82 7.76 -30.28
CA LYS A 500 4.96 8.66 -30.48
C LYS A 500 4.94 9.80 -29.46
N GLY A 501 6.12 10.29 -29.09
CA GLY A 501 6.27 11.36 -28.09
C GLY A 501 6.43 10.84 -26.65
N TRP A 502 6.01 11.64 -25.68
CA TRP A 502 6.24 11.39 -24.26
C TRP A 502 4.97 10.97 -23.50
N GLY A 503 5.04 9.80 -22.86
CA GLY A 503 4.10 9.35 -21.83
C GLY A 503 2.92 8.51 -22.34
N GLY A 504 2.35 7.72 -21.42
CA GLY A 504 1.17 6.89 -21.66
C GLY A 504 1.48 5.49 -22.21
N GLU A 505 2.69 5.24 -22.69
CA GLU A 505 3.10 3.93 -23.20
C GLU A 505 3.19 2.88 -22.08
N ASP A 506 3.63 3.31 -20.90
CA ASP A 506 3.73 2.49 -19.70
C ASP A 506 2.35 2.20 -19.08
N VAL A 507 1.47 3.21 -19.03
CA VAL A 507 0.06 3.06 -18.62
C VAL A 507 -0.68 2.10 -19.56
N HIS A 508 -0.46 2.19 -20.88
CA HIS A 508 -1.11 1.29 -21.83
C HIS A 508 -0.62 -0.15 -21.65
N LEU A 509 0.69 -0.39 -21.49
CA LEU A 509 1.21 -1.72 -21.19
C LEU A 509 0.65 -2.27 -19.87
N TYR A 510 0.57 -1.44 -18.83
CA TYR A 510 -0.01 -1.81 -17.54
C TYR A 510 -1.48 -2.23 -17.67
N ARG A 511 -2.29 -1.46 -18.42
CA ARG A 511 -3.70 -1.80 -18.71
C ARG A 511 -3.84 -3.13 -19.46
N LYS A 512 -2.97 -3.43 -20.44
CA LYS A 512 -2.96 -4.74 -21.13
C LYS A 512 -2.75 -5.90 -20.16
N TYR A 513 -1.89 -5.74 -19.14
CA TYR A 513 -1.74 -6.74 -18.08
C TYR A 513 -2.99 -6.83 -17.19
N LEU A 514 -3.61 -5.71 -16.81
CA LEU A 514 -4.86 -5.70 -16.03
C LEU A 514 -6.08 -6.29 -16.75
N HIS A 515 -6.08 -6.31 -18.09
CA HIS A 515 -7.12 -6.98 -18.88
C HIS A 515 -6.84 -8.49 -19.11
N SER A 516 -5.65 -8.96 -18.74
CA SER A 516 -5.24 -10.37 -18.81
C SER A 516 -5.66 -11.17 -17.58
N ASN A 517 -5.27 -12.45 -17.50
CA ASN A 517 -5.47 -13.30 -16.31
C ASN A 517 -4.24 -13.32 -15.37
N LEU A 518 -3.22 -12.49 -15.64
CA LEU A 518 -1.99 -12.41 -14.84
C LEU A 518 -2.23 -11.55 -13.60
N LEU A 519 -1.81 -12.03 -12.43
CA LEU A 519 -1.79 -11.22 -11.20
C LEU A 519 -0.75 -10.12 -11.35
N VAL A 520 -1.20 -8.87 -11.21
CA VAL A 520 -0.35 -7.68 -11.25
C VAL A 520 0.09 -7.32 -9.83
N VAL A 521 1.32 -7.70 -9.47
CA VAL A 521 1.91 -7.35 -8.17
C VAL A 521 2.50 -5.94 -8.26
N ARG A 522 1.81 -4.95 -7.68
CA ARG A 522 2.29 -3.55 -7.59
C ARG A 522 2.58 -3.19 -6.14
N ALA A 523 3.85 -2.98 -5.79
CA ALA A 523 4.29 -2.76 -4.41
C ALA A 523 5.48 -1.77 -4.31
N PRO A 524 5.63 -0.99 -3.22
CA PRO A 524 6.85 -0.21 -2.94
C PRO A 524 8.09 -1.10 -2.88
N SER A 525 9.15 -0.72 -3.60
CA SER A 525 10.40 -1.48 -3.61
C SER A 525 11.56 -0.67 -3.04
N ARG A 526 12.02 -1.05 -1.84
CA ARG A 526 13.06 -0.33 -1.08
C ARG A 526 14.45 -0.33 -1.73
N GLY A 527 14.68 -1.22 -2.68
CA GLY A 527 15.93 -1.36 -3.41
C GLY A 527 15.91 -0.68 -4.78
N LEU A 528 14.93 0.18 -5.07
CA LEU A 528 14.74 0.82 -6.37
C LEU A 528 14.50 2.32 -6.24
N PHE A 529 15.43 3.12 -6.77
CA PHE A 529 15.44 4.57 -6.68
C PHE A 529 15.48 5.20 -8.07
N HIS A 530 14.69 6.25 -8.29
CA HIS A 530 14.89 7.18 -9.39
C HIS A 530 15.75 8.34 -8.84
N LEU A 531 16.99 8.42 -9.32
CA LEU A 531 17.89 9.50 -8.92
C LEU A 531 17.33 10.83 -9.44
N TRP A 532 17.49 11.92 -8.68
CA TRP A 532 17.07 13.21 -9.19
C TRP A 532 17.93 13.62 -10.39
N HIS A 533 17.26 14.14 -11.42
CA HIS A 533 17.90 14.83 -12.53
C HIS A 533 17.00 15.98 -12.96
N GLU A 534 17.59 17.04 -13.52
CA GLU A 534 16.79 18.11 -14.08
C GLU A 534 15.87 17.58 -15.19
N LYS A 535 14.60 17.99 -15.16
CA LYS A 535 13.63 17.75 -16.21
C LYS A 535 13.50 18.99 -17.08
N GLN A 536 13.71 18.83 -18.39
CA GLN A 536 13.38 19.81 -19.41
C GLN A 536 11.97 19.50 -19.93
N CYS A 537 11.12 20.53 -20.01
CA CYS A 537 9.79 20.45 -20.60
C CYS A 537 9.82 21.35 -21.82
N ALA A 538 9.80 20.76 -23.01
CA ALA A 538 9.92 21.48 -24.27
C ALA A 538 8.64 22.28 -24.55
N ASP A 539 8.78 23.50 -25.09
CA ASP A 539 7.65 24.41 -25.30
C ASP A 539 6.73 23.95 -26.45
N GLU A 540 7.22 23.05 -27.31
CA GLU A 540 6.48 22.41 -28.39
C GLU A 540 5.57 21.25 -27.93
N LEU A 541 5.60 20.90 -26.63
CA LEU A 541 4.74 19.84 -26.08
C LEU A 541 3.26 20.26 -26.11
N PRO A 542 2.33 19.34 -26.44
CA PRO A 542 0.89 19.58 -26.28
C PRO A 542 0.55 20.02 -24.85
N PRO A 543 -0.45 20.91 -24.63
CA PRO A 543 -0.69 21.55 -23.34
C PRO A 543 -0.82 20.58 -22.14
N ASP A 544 -1.46 19.42 -22.35
CA ASP A 544 -1.59 18.40 -21.31
C ASP A 544 -0.26 17.68 -21.00
N GLN A 545 0.55 17.38 -22.02
CA GLN A 545 1.89 16.80 -21.83
C GLN A 545 2.83 17.79 -21.15
N TYR A 546 2.78 19.07 -21.52
CA TYR A 546 3.53 20.13 -20.84
C TYR A 546 3.12 20.25 -19.37
N ARG A 547 1.80 20.27 -19.08
CA ARG A 547 1.27 20.30 -17.71
C ARG A 547 1.76 19.10 -16.89
N MET A 548 1.68 17.88 -17.44
CA MET A 548 2.20 16.66 -16.79
C MET A 548 3.71 16.72 -16.57
N CYS A 549 4.47 17.24 -17.54
CA CYS A 549 5.91 17.43 -17.43
C CYS A 549 6.26 18.39 -16.28
N MET A 550 5.60 19.55 -16.23
CA MET A 550 5.82 20.58 -15.21
C MET A 550 5.36 20.15 -13.81
N GLN A 551 4.21 19.48 -13.69
CA GLN A 551 3.78 18.86 -12.43
C GLN A 551 4.80 17.81 -11.96
N SER A 552 5.30 16.98 -12.88
CA SER A 552 6.36 16.03 -12.56
C SER A 552 7.67 16.72 -12.18
N LYS A 553 8.04 17.86 -12.77
CA LYS A 553 9.23 18.64 -12.36
C LYS A 553 9.05 19.15 -10.93
N ALA A 554 7.97 19.90 -10.67
CA ALA A 554 7.66 20.48 -9.36
C ALA A 554 7.61 19.44 -8.22
N MET A 555 7.00 18.27 -8.45
CA MET A 555 6.95 17.19 -7.45
C MET A 555 8.32 16.59 -7.10
N ASN A 556 9.36 16.78 -7.93
CA ASN A 556 10.71 16.27 -7.69
C ASN A 556 11.66 17.34 -7.11
N GLU A 557 11.20 18.55 -6.81
CA GLU A 557 12.09 19.58 -6.24
C GLU A 557 12.33 19.38 -4.74
N ALA A 558 11.28 19.37 -3.90
CA ALA A 558 11.40 19.06 -2.47
C ALA A 558 10.03 18.67 -1.87
N SER A 559 10.01 18.23 -0.61
CA SER A 559 8.74 18.01 0.11
C SER A 559 7.95 19.30 0.26
N HIS A 560 6.62 19.20 0.37
CA HIS A 560 5.75 20.36 0.60
C HIS A 560 6.19 21.24 1.78
N SER A 561 6.65 20.63 2.87
CA SER A 561 7.22 21.32 4.03
C SER A 561 8.51 22.08 3.71
N GLN A 562 9.43 21.49 2.95
CA GLN A 562 10.68 22.16 2.55
C GLN A 562 10.42 23.32 1.59
N LEU A 563 9.52 23.14 0.60
CA LEU A 563 9.08 24.22 -0.28
C LEU A 563 8.42 25.37 0.51
N GLY A 564 7.61 25.05 1.52
CA GLY A 564 7.07 26.05 2.45
C GLY A 564 8.14 26.83 3.20
N MET A 565 9.16 26.14 3.74
CA MET A 565 10.29 26.79 4.42
C MET A 565 11.13 27.69 3.47
N LEU A 566 11.25 27.31 2.20
CA LEU A 566 11.89 28.16 1.17
C LEU A 566 11.03 29.39 0.84
N PHE A 567 9.70 29.24 0.75
CA PHE A 567 8.78 30.34 0.48
C PHE A 567 8.76 31.37 1.63
N PHE A 568 8.67 30.92 2.88
CA PHE A 568 8.66 31.79 4.07
C PHE A 568 10.07 32.20 4.55
N ARG A 569 11.11 31.94 3.75
CA ARG A 569 12.52 32.16 4.15
C ARG A 569 12.79 33.57 4.68
N HIS A 570 12.25 34.61 4.06
CA HIS A 570 12.47 35.99 4.50
C HIS A 570 11.82 36.29 5.85
N GLU A 571 10.67 35.70 6.17
CA GLU A 571 10.01 35.85 7.48
C GLU A 571 10.80 35.12 8.57
N ILE A 572 11.28 33.91 8.26
CA ILE A 572 12.14 33.11 9.15
C ILE A 572 13.44 33.87 9.45
N GLU A 573 14.14 34.38 8.43
CA GLU A 573 15.35 35.18 8.61
C GLU A 573 15.08 36.47 9.40
N ALA A 574 13.95 37.15 9.17
CA ALA A 574 13.57 38.34 9.93
C ALA A 574 13.27 38.03 11.40
N HIS A 575 12.68 36.87 11.71
CA HIS A 575 12.46 36.40 13.08
C HIS A 575 13.79 36.09 13.79
N LEU A 576 14.68 35.33 13.14
CA LEU A 576 16.00 34.97 13.68
C LEU A 576 16.87 36.21 13.97
N ARG A 577 16.85 37.21 13.08
CA ARG A 577 17.55 38.50 13.31
C ARG A 577 17.00 39.23 14.55
N LYS A 578 15.68 39.20 14.78
CA LYS A 578 15.06 39.79 15.98
C LYS A 578 15.45 39.05 17.26
N GLN A 579 15.51 37.72 17.25
CA GLN A 579 15.99 36.94 18.40
C GLN A 579 17.46 37.24 18.73
N ASN A 580 18.34 37.26 17.74
CA ASN A 580 19.76 37.57 17.95
C ASN A 580 20.00 38.98 18.53
N HIS A 581 19.11 39.95 18.23
CA HIS A 581 19.12 41.29 18.83
C HIS A 581 18.47 41.37 20.22
N GLN A 582 17.74 40.35 20.66
CA GLN A 582 17.21 40.24 22.02
C GLN A 582 18.16 39.45 22.94
N GLU A 583 18.89 38.46 22.41
CA GLU A 583 19.86 37.65 23.17
C GLU A 583 21.22 38.33 23.36
N SER A 584 21.51 39.43 22.67
CA SER A 584 22.70 40.25 22.91
C SER A 584 22.42 41.22 24.08
N PRO A 585 22.93 40.97 25.30
CA PRO A 585 22.66 41.85 26.43
C PRO A 585 23.39 43.17 26.20
N LYS A 586 22.77 44.28 26.59
CA LYS A 586 23.46 45.57 26.68
C LYS A 586 24.66 45.42 27.63
N LYS A 587 25.87 45.33 27.08
CA LYS A 587 27.09 45.67 27.82
C LYS A 587 27.08 47.18 28.01
N SER A 588 26.52 47.59 29.15
CA SER A 588 26.79 48.89 29.77
C SER A 588 28.09 48.82 30.58
#